data_AF-A0A6J6BND5-F1
#
_entry.id   AF-A0A6J6BND5-F1
#
_cell.length_a   1.000
_cell.length_b   1.000
_cell.length_c   1.000
_cell.angle_alpha   90.00
_cell.angle_beta   90.00
_cell.angle_gamma   90.00
#
_symmetry.space_group_name_H-M   'P 1'
#
loop_
_entity.id
_entity.type
_entity.pdbx_description
1 polymer ?
#
loop_
_entity_poly.entity_id
_entity_poly.type
_entity_poly.pdbx_seq_one_letter_code
_entity_poly.pdbx_strand_id
1 'polypeptide(L)'
;MLGPILLDHLEQYPKWAKSDILVGHLGLLPLNYEYEYFTVLRDPMERLYSHYSHIKRGQGHYFHKILIEEKIDFLSYLRDERFSRLNFNMQARYLSSYPKLLPNDENRHHQGQAKYFENSSVDYVDLDLALGTLRNASWVGTTENLNGLEIFLEKYYGLTEIRIPHLHMRPGGKKMFTAEENEAAEPLIELDQEIYKEWLGRS
;
A
#
# COMPACT_ATOMS: atom_id res chain seq x y z
N MET A 1 9.65 -3.51 -6.58
CA MET A 1 8.50 -3.94 -7.40
C MET A 1 8.70 -5.41 -7.69
N LEU A 2 7.93 -6.30 -7.05
CA LEU A 2 7.74 -7.63 -7.64
C LEU A 2 7.14 -7.34 -9.03
N GLY A 3 7.71 -7.92 -10.08
CA GLY A 3 7.22 -7.73 -11.44
C GLY A 3 5.73 -8.08 -11.55
N PRO A 4 5.06 -7.72 -12.65
CA PRO A 4 3.66 -8.04 -12.84
C PRO A 4 3.50 -9.54 -12.64
N ILE A 5 2.80 -9.94 -11.58
CA ILE A 5 2.19 -11.26 -11.53
C ILE A 5 1.13 -11.17 -12.63
N LEU A 6 1.50 -11.71 -13.79
CA LEU A 6 0.69 -11.78 -14.99
C LEU A 6 -0.72 -12.29 -14.65
N LEU A 7 -1.73 -11.45 -14.79
CA LEU A 7 -3.12 -11.92 -14.83
C LEU A 7 -3.48 -12.58 -16.18
N ASP A 8 -2.62 -12.50 -17.20
CA ASP A 8 -2.77 -13.30 -18.43
C ASP A 8 -2.63 -14.81 -18.16
N HIS A 9 -2.26 -15.20 -16.93
CA HIS A 9 -2.27 -16.57 -16.45
C HIS A 9 -3.43 -16.88 -15.47
N LEU A 10 -4.34 -15.95 -15.16
CA LEU A 10 -5.48 -16.22 -14.25
C LEU A 10 -6.39 -17.34 -14.75
N GLU A 11 -6.54 -17.50 -16.07
CA GLU A 11 -7.28 -18.64 -16.64
C GLU A 11 -6.59 -20.00 -16.39
N GLN A 12 -5.31 -19.99 -16.03
CA GLN A 12 -4.49 -21.17 -15.75
C GLN A 12 -4.32 -21.46 -14.26
N TYR A 13 -4.78 -20.56 -13.37
CA TYR A 13 -4.81 -20.85 -11.94
C TYR A 13 -6.00 -21.78 -11.62
N PRO A 14 -5.82 -22.78 -10.74
CA PRO A 14 -6.93 -23.61 -10.27
C PRO A 14 -8.05 -22.69 -9.75
N LYS A 15 -9.31 -23.06 -10.02
CA LYS A 15 -10.50 -22.35 -9.50
C LYS A 15 -10.24 -21.95 -8.05
N TRP A 16 -10.12 -20.66 -7.79
CA TRP A 16 -9.91 -20.15 -6.44
C TRP A 16 -10.96 -20.75 -5.51
N ALA A 17 -10.52 -21.38 -4.44
CA ALA A 17 -11.41 -21.83 -3.41
C ALA A 17 -11.96 -20.62 -2.67
N LYS A 18 -13.16 -20.75 -2.08
CA LYS A 18 -13.76 -19.71 -1.23
C LYS A 18 -12.85 -19.30 -0.05
N SER A 19 -11.88 -20.15 0.30
CA SER A 19 -10.92 -19.95 1.39
C SER A 19 -9.59 -19.30 0.97
N ASP A 20 -9.39 -19.00 -0.32
CA ASP A 20 -8.10 -18.48 -0.78
C ASP A 20 -7.94 -17.00 -0.39
N ILE A 21 -6.76 -16.66 0.15
CA ILE A 21 -6.40 -15.30 0.53
C ILE A 21 -5.49 -14.71 -0.56
N LEU A 22 -5.95 -13.64 -1.19
CA LEU A 22 -5.17 -12.88 -2.15
C LEU A 22 -4.40 -11.77 -1.44
N VAL A 23 -3.08 -11.74 -1.62
CA VAL A 23 -2.20 -10.72 -1.03
C VAL A 23 -1.37 -10.06 -2.12
N GLY A 24 -1.32 -8.74 -2.13
CA GLY A 24 -0.42 -8.01 -3.02
C GLY A 24 -0.70 -6.51 -3.08
N HIS A 25 0.05 -5.85 -3.96
CA HIS A 25 -0.15 -4.44 -4.33
C HIS A 25 -1.30 -4.33 -5.33
N LEU A 26 -2.46 -4.87 -4.97
CA LEU A 26 -3.51 -5.16 -5.93
C LEU A 26 -4.40 -3.95 -6.24
N GLY A 27 -4.25 -2.82 -5.52
CA GLY A 27 -5.06 -1.62 -5.79
C GLY A 27 -6.54 -1.92 -5.87
N LEU A 28 -7.01 -2.79 -4.95
CA LEU A 28 -8.36 -3.35 -4.93
C LEU A 28 -8.79 -3.77 -6.34
N LEU A 29 -8.23 -4.87 -6.83
CA LEU A 29 -8.65 -5.45 -8.10
C LEU A 29 -10.17 -5.68 -8.06
N PRO A 30 -10.93 -5.21 -9.05
CA PRO A 30 -12.32 -5.60 -9.19
C PRO A 30 -12.36 -7.08 -9.51
N LEU A 31 -12.80 -7.89 -8.55
CA LEU A 31 -13.02 -9.31 -8.74
C LEU A 31 -14.50 -9.54 -9.06
N ASN A 32 -14.79 -10.40 -10.04
CA ASN A 32 -16.15 -10.70 -10.49
C ASN A 32 -16.93 -11.62 -9.53
N TYR A 33 -16.51 -11.71 -8.27
CA TYR A 33 -17.13 -12.53 -7.24
C TYR A 33 -17.17 -11.75 -5.92
N GLU A 34 -18.05 -12.14 -5.00
CA GLU A 34 -18.07 -11.53 -3.67
C GLU A 34 -16.77 -11.86 -2.92
N TYR A 35 -16.11 -10.84 -2.41
CA TYR A 35 -14.92 -10.97 -1.57
C TYR A 35 -15.00 -10.01 -0.40
N GLU A 36 -14.29 -10.38 0.65
CA GLU A 36 -14.08 -9.52 1.80
C GLU A 36 -12.73 -8.84 1.69
N TYR A 37 -12.69 -7.56 2.09
CA TYR A 37 -11.48 -6.76 2.00
C TYR A 37 -10.92 -6.48 3.38
N PHE A 38 -9.64 -6.77 3.53
CA PHE A 38 -8.85 -6.47 4.72
C PHE A 38 -7.65 -5.64 4.32
N THR A 39 -7.28 -4.66 5.14
CA THR A 39 -6.10 -3.85 4.87
C THR A 39 -5.39 -3.43 6.14
N VAL A 40 -4.13 -3.06 5.97
CA VAL A 40 -3.28 -2.57 7.05
C VAL A 40 -2.73 -1.22 6.62
N LEU A 41 -3.02 -0.19 7.41
CA LEU A 41 -2.43 1.12 7.26
C LEU A 41 -1.09 1.18 8.01
N ARG A 42 -0.26 2.13 7.60
CA ARG A 42 0.97 2.47 8.32
C ARG A 42 1.06 3.97 8.44
N ASP A 43 1.63 4.44 9.56
CA ASP A 43 2.04 5.84 9.68
C ASP A 43 2.76 6.29 8.39
N PRO A 44 2.29 7.35 7.72
CA PRO A 44 2.78 7.67 6.39
C PRO A 44 4.28 7.96 6.34
N MET A 45 4.85 8.57 7.39
CA MET A 45 6.28 8.87 7.44
C MET A 45 7.11 7.59 7.66
N GLU A 46 6.66 6.72 8.55
CA GLU A 46 7.26 5.39 8.72
C GLU A 46 7.14 4.54 7.45
N ARG A 47 6.05 4.65 6.69
CA ARG A 47 5.87 4.00 5.39
C ARG A 47 6.93 4.48 4.38
N LEU A 48 7.12 5.80 4.24
CA LEU A 48 8.15 6.38 3.37
C LEU A 48 9.54 5.85 3.71
N TYR A 49 9.89 5.88 5.00
CA TYR A 49 11.21 5.44 5.45
C TYR A 49 11.41 3.92 5.29
N SER A 50 10.37 3.14 5.50
CA SER A 50 10.38 1.69 5.22
C SER A 50 10.59 1.42 3.73
N HIS A 51 9.94 2.18 2.86
CA HIS A 51 10.09 2.05 1.41
C HIS A 51 11.51 2.42 0.96
N TYR A 52 12.04 3.56 1.43
CA TYR A 52 13.44 3.95 1.24
C TYR A 52 14.40 2.84 1.71
N SER A 53 14.21 2.32 2.92
CA SER A 53 15.06 1.26 3.49
C SER A 53 14.96 -0.06 2.70
N HIS A 54 13.79 -0.36 2.15
CA HIS A 54 13.60 -1.50 1.26
C HIS A 54 14.37 -1.29 -0.06
N ILE A 55 14.23 -0.12 -0.69
CA ILE A 55 14.94 0.19 -1.94
C ILE A 55 16.45 0.16 -1.74
N LYS A 56 16.94 0.70 -0.63
CA LYS A 56 18.37 0.75 -0.32
C LYS A 56 19.04 -0.62 -0.15
N ARG A 57 18.27 -1.66 0.21
CA ARG A 57 18.78 -3.03 0.45
C ARG A 57 18.63 -3.95 -0.76
N GLY A 58 17.75 -3.61 -1.71
CA GLY A 58 17.51 -4.41 -2.90
C GLY A 58 18.66 -4.30 -3.92
N GLN A 59 18.76 -5.26 -4.83
CA GLN A 59 19.80 -5.25 -5.89
C GLN A 59 19.28 -5.51 -7.32
N GLY A 60 17.96 -5.66 -7.52
CA GLY A 60 17.40 -6.07 -8.83
C GLY A 60 16.72 -4.99 -9.68
N HIS A 61 16.48 -3.79 -9.16
CA HIS A 61 15.62 -2.77 -9.79
C HIS A 61 16.40 -1.48 -10.05
N TYR A 62 16.02 -0.75 -11.12
CA TYR A 62 16.66 0.52 -11.50
C TYR A 62 16.78 1.51 -10.33
N PHE A 63 15.69 1.71 -9.57
CA PHE A 63 15.69 2.53 -8.36
C PHE A 63 16.65 2.06 -7.26
N HIS A 64 16.94 0.77 -7.14
CA HIS A 64 17.93 0.27 -6.19
C HIS A 64 19.34 0.73 -6.60
N LYS A 65 19.66 0.60 -7.90
CA LYS A 65 20.95 1.03 -8.45
C LYS A 65 21.17 2.51 -8.24
N ILE A 66 20.20 3.35 -8.62
CA ILE A 66 20.27 4.81 -8.39
C ILE A 66 20.57 5.12 -6.93
N LEU A 67 19.76 4.59 -6.00
CA LEU A 67 19.87 4.94 -4.59
C LEU A 67 21.23 4.52 -3.99
N ILE A 68 21.77 3.38 -4.43
CA ILE A 68 23.06 2.86 -3.98
C ILE A 68 24.24 3.60 -4.63
N GLU A 69 24.24 3.74 -5.96
CA GLU A 69 25.34 4.31 -6.75
C GLU A 69 25.47 5.82 -6.49
N GLU A 70 24.36 6.54 -6.44
CA GLU A 70 24.32 7.98 -6.15
C GLU A 70 24.36 8.27 -4.62
N LYS A 71 24.39 7.23 -3.78
CA LYS A 71 24.45 7.34 -2.31
C LYS A 71 23.37 8.25 -1.71
N ILE A 72 22.16 8.18 -2.27
CA ILE A 72 21.03 9.02 -1.87
C ILE A 72 20.65 8.69 -0.42
N ASP A 73 20.67 9.70 0.44
CA ASP A 73 20.17 9.61 1.82
C ASP A 73 18.65 9.80 1.89
N PHE A 74 18.06 9.70 3.08
CA PHE A 74 16.59 9.74 3.18
C PHE A 74 16.03 11.13 2.83
N LEU A 75 16.68 12.22 3.24
CA LEU A 75 16.24 13.57 2.92
C LEU A 75 16.31 13.84 1.42
N SER A 76 17.40 13.43 0.77
CA SER A 76 17.57 13.54 -0.69
C SER A 76 16.55 12.67 -1.43
N TYR A 77 16.24 11.48 -0.92
CA TYR A 77 15.21 10.60 -1.46
C TYR A 77 13.81 11.24 -1.44
N LEU A 78 13.46 12.00 -0.38
CA LEU A 78 12.18 12.71 -0.30
C LEU A 78 12.07 13.83 -1.34
N ARG A 79 13.19 14.53 -1.59
CA ARG A 79 13.26 15.68 -2.50
C ARG A 79 13.44 15.31 -3.97
N ASP A 80 13.81 14.07 -4.25
CA ASP A 80 14.10 13.61 -5.61
C ASP A 80 12.82 13.22 -6.35
N GLU A 81 12.49 13.97 -7.40
CA GLU A 81 11.26 13.80 -8.20
C GLU A 81 11.08 12.38 -8.73
N ARG A 82 12.16 11.65 -9.00
CA ARG A 82 12.10 10.25 -9.47
C ARG A 82 11.44 9.34 -8.44
N PHE A 83 11.68 9.61 -7.16
CA PHE A 83 11.12 8.86 -6.04
C PHE A 83 9.84 9.50 -5.52
N SER A 84 9.69 10.83 -5.53
CA SER A 84 8.48 11.51 -5.05
C SER A 84 7.21 10.95 -5.71
N ARG A 85 7.24 10.67 -7.02
CA ARG A 85 6.11 10.06 -7.75
C ARG A 85 5.71 8.67 -7.24
N LEU A 86 6.69 7.87 -6.78
CA LEU A 86 6.44 6.54 -6.21
C LEU A 86 5.86 6.59 -4.79
N ASN A 87 5.90 7.76 -4.16
CA ASN A 87 5.59 7.91 -2.75
C ASN A 87 4.36 8.79 -2.50
N PHE A 88 4.00 9.62 -3.47
CA PHE A 88 2.92 10.60 -3.39
C PHE A 88 1.55 9.95 -3.09
N ASN A 89 1.07 10.19 -1.86
CA ASN A 89 -0.22 9.80 -1.32
C ASN A 89 -0.60 8.35 -1.68
N MET A 90 0.33 7.43 -1.45
CA MET A 90 0.19 6.05 -1.92
C MET A 90 -0.95 5.31 -1.23
N GLN A 91 -1.17 5.52 0.08
CA GLN A 91 -2.29 4.85 0.75
C GLN A 91 -3.62 5.34 0.18
N ALA A 92 -3.78 6.66 0.01
CA ALA A 92 -4.93 7.23 -0.66
C ALA A 92 -5.11 6.65 -2.07
N ARG A 93 -4.03 6.65 -2.87
CA ARG A 93 -4.03 6.14 -4.26
C ARG A 93 -4.44 4.68 -4.37
N TYR A 94 -3.97 3.81 -3.48
CA TYR A 94 -4.32 2.38 -3.48
C TYR A 94 -5.76 2.14 -3.01
N LEU A 95 -6.26 2.95 -2.07
CA LEU A 95 -7.63 2.81 -1.54
C LEU A 95 -8.67 3.42 -2.47
N SER A 96 -8.30 4.46 -3.23
CA SER A 96 -9.16 5.15 -4.18
C SER A 96 -9.14 4.53 -5.58
N SER A 97 -8.22 3.60 -5.88
CA SER A 97 -8.17 2.96 -7.19
C SER A 97 -9.38 2.05 -7.44
N TYR A 98 -9.98 1.47 -6.39
CA TYR A 98 -11.15 0.58 -6.53
C TYR A 98 -12.31 1.23 -7.27
N PRO A 99 -12.88 2.35 -6.78
CA PRO A 99 -14.12 2.87 -7.35
C PRO A 99 -13.89 3.44 -8.76
N LYS A 100 -12.64 3.80 -9.09
CA LYS A 100 -12.23 4.36 -10.38
C LYS A 100 -12.01 3.30 -11.46
N LEU A 101 -11.64 2.08 -11.08
CA LEU A 101 -11.39 0.98 -12.03
C LEU A 101 -12.65 0.20 -12.42
N LEU A 102 -13.82 0.58 -11.89
CA LEU A 102 -15.08 -0.16 -12.05
C LEU A 102 -15.89 0.00 -13.36
N PRO A 103 -15.52 0.76 -14.42
CA PRO A 103 -16.26 0.70 -15.68
C PRO A 103 -15.48 0.07 -16.86
N ASN A 104 -15.93 -1.11 -17.27
CA ASN A 104 -16.03 -1.62 -18.66
C ASN A 104 -14.83 -2.25 -19.40
N ASP A 105 -13.67 -2.54 -18.80
CA ASP A 105 -12.58 -3.15 -19.59
C ASP A 105 -11.69 -4.13 -18.80
N GLU A 106 -12.20 -5.37 -18.64
CA GLU A 106 -11.53 -6.50 -17.98
C GLU A 106 -10.11 -6.78 -18.50
N ASN A 107 -9.81 -6.37 -19.74
CA ASN A 107 -8.53 -6.66 -20.41
C ASN A 107 -7.47 -5.56 -20.29
N ARG A 108 -7.76 -4.43 -19.63
CA ARG A 108 -6.82 -3.28 -19.55
C ARG A 108 -6.26 -3.02 -18.16
N HIS A 109 -6.56 -3.84 -17.16
CA HIS A 109 -6.31 -3.48 -15.76
C HIS A 109 -4.83 -3.32 -15.38
N HIS A 110 -3.91 -4.08 -15.96
CA HIS A 110 -2.48 -4.02 -15.59
C HIS A 110 -1.79 -2.79 -16.17
N GLN A 111 -2.00 -2.57 -17.48
CA GLN A 111 -1.52 -1.36 -18.15
C GLN A 111 -2.27 -0.13 -17.64
N GLY A 112 -3.54 -0.29 -17.27
CA GLY A 112 -4.39 0.74 -16.68
C GLY A 112 -3.93 1.17 -15.30
N GLN A 113 -3.59 0.23 -14.39
CA GLN A 113 -3.03 0.57 -13.08
C GLN A 113 -1.66 1.24 -13.22
N ALA A 114 -0.73 0.68 -13.99
CA ALA A 114 0.58 1.31 -14.19
C ALA A 114 0.44 2.73 -14.77
N LYS A 115 -0.40 2.92 -15.80
CA LYS A 115 -0.68 4.24 -16.37
C LYS A 115 -1.45 5.16 -15.42
N TYR A 116 -2.34 4.64 -14.58
CA TYR A 116 -3.03 5.42 -13.55
C TYR A 116 -2.04 5.92 -12.50
N PHE A 117 -1.16 5.05 -12.01
CA PHE A 117 -0.12 5.44 -11.07
C PHE A 117 0.89 6.43 -11.68
N GLU A 118 1.17 6.30 -12.97
CA GLU A 118 2.08 7.20 -13.68
C GLU A 118 1.46 8.57 -14.00
N ASN A 119 0.16 8.63 -14.31
CA ASN A 119 -0.49 9.83 -14.86
C ASN A 119 -1.56 10.46 -13.95
N SER A 120 -2.02 9.79 -12.89
CA SER A 120 -3.06 10.34 -12.02
C SER A 120 -2.44 11.23 -10.94
N SER A 121 -3.01 12.41 -10.79
CA SER A 121 -2.95 13.14 -9.52
C SER A 121 -3.74 12.35 -8.46
N VAL A 122 -3.43 12.62 -7.19
CA VAL A 122 -4.26 12.22 -6.05
C VAL A 122 -4.74 13.50 -5.42
N ASP A 123 -6.05 13.65 -5.26
CA ASP A 123 -6.68 14.86 -4.74
C ASP A 123 -7.70 14.53 -3.63
N TYR A 124 -8.48 15.52 -3.20
CA TYR A 124 -9.49 15.32 -2.16
C TYR A 124 -10.65 14.41 -2.59
N VAL A 125 -10.91 14.24 -3.89
CA VAL A 125 -11.87 13.22 -4.37
C VAL A 125 -11.29 11.83 -4.12
N ASP A 126 -9.99 11.63 -4.34
CA ASP A 126 -9.31 10.39 -3.96
C ASP A 126 -9.36 10.12 -2.46
N LEU A 127 -9.21 11.16 -1.63
CA LEU A 127 -9.35 11.03 -0.19
C LEU A 127 -10.73 10.50 0.19
N ASP A 128 -11.80 11.12 -0.31
CA ASP A 128 -13.18 10.72 -0.01
C ASP A 128 -13.45 9.27 -0.42
N LEU A 129 -12.97 8.87 -1.60
CA LEU A 129 -13.05 7.50 -2.08
C LEU A 129 -12.26 6.53 -1.20
N ALA A 130 -11.04 6.89 -0.82
CA ALA A 130 -10.20 6.08 0.04
C ALA A 130 -10.84 5.86 1.42
N LEU A 131 -11.42 6.91 2.01
CA LEU A 131 -12.15 6.81 3.28
C LEU A 131 -13.43 5.98 3.13
N GLY A 132 -14.14 6.12 2.01
CA GLY A 132 -15.28 5.27 1.66
C GLY A 132 -14.91 3.80 1.61
N THR A 133 -13.80 3.48 0.94
CA THR A 133 -13.22 2.13 0.88
C THR A 133 -12.90 1.60 2.27
N LEU A 134 -12.26 2.38 3.14
CA LEU A 134 -11.94 1.96 4.51
C LEU A 134 -13.20 1.69 5.35
N ARG A 135 -14.24 2.51 5.19
CA ARG A 135 -15.52 2.31 5.89
C ARG A 135 -16.24 1.02 5.47
N ASN A 136 -16.00 0.55 4.25
CA ASN A 136 -16.60 -0.66 3.70
C ASN A 136 -15.69 -1.90 3.83
N ALA A 137 -14.48 -1.75 4.37
CA ALA A 137 -13.58 -2.87 4.60
C ALA A 137 -14.11 -3.74 5.75
N SER A 138 -14.02 -5.06 5.61
CA SER A 138 -14.38 -6.01 6.66
C SER A 138 -13.47 -5.88 7.89
N TRP A 139 -12.21 -5.47 7.67
CA TRP A 139 -11.29 -5.13 8.72
C TRP A 139 -10.20 -4.17 8.22
N VAL A 140 -9.79 -3.25 9.08
CA VAL A 140 -8.63 -2.38 8.86
C VAL A 140 -7.82 -2.33 10.15
N GLY A 141 -6.53 -2.64 10.06
CA GLY A 141 -5.59 -2.45 11.17
C GLY A 141 -4.47 -1.51 10.83
N THR A 142 -3.51 -1.43 11.75
CA THR A 142 -2.28 -0.66 11.56
C THR A 142 -1.07 -1.55 11.76
N THR A 143 0.07 -1.18 11.18
CA THR A 143 1.32 -1.92 11.39
C THR A 143 1.77 -1.94 12.85
N GLU A 144 1.33 -0.98 13.65
CA GLU A 144 1.57 -0.85 15.07
C GLU A 144 0.67 -1.77 15.91
N ASN A 145 -0.43 -2.27 15.33
CA ASN A 145 -1.39 -3.14 16.00
C ASN A 145 -1.88 -4.27 15.09
N LEU A 146 -0.95 -5.13 14.66
CA LEU A 146 -1.25 -6.26 13.78
C LEU A 146 -1.94 -7.45 14.49
N ASN A 147 -1.83 -7.54 15.82
CA ASN A 147 -2.45 -8.64 16.59
C ASN A 147 -3.97 -8.71 16.38
N GLY A 148 -4.60 -7.58 16.06
CA GLY A 148 -6.02 -7.53 15.70
C GLY A 148 -6.37 -8.36 14.47
N LEU A 149 -5.44 -8.55 13.52
CA LEU A 149 -5.68 -9.32 12.30
C LEU A 149 -5.76 -10.82 12.59
N GLU A 150 -4.84 -11.36 13.40
CA GLU A 150 -4.84 -12.78 13.76
C GLU A 150 -6.13 -13.14 14.50
N ILE A 151 -6.50 -12.34 15.51
CA ILE A 151 -7.74 -12.51 16.27
C ILE A 151 -8.96 -12.42 15.36
N PHE A 152 -8.97 -11.46 14.43
CA PHE A 152 -10.07 -11.29 13.50
C PHE A 152 -10.19 -12.49 12.55
N LEU A 153 -9.09 -12.93 11.95
CA LEU A 153 -9.09 -14.05 11.01
C LEU A 153 -9.44 -15.38 11.70
N GLU A 154 -8.96 -15.59 12.92
CA GLU A 154 -9.34 -16.73 13.74
C GLU A 154 -10.83 -16.71 14.09
N LYS A 155 -11.32 -15.58 14.63
CA LYS A 155 -12.70 -15.47 15.13
C LYS A 155 -13.75 -15.56 14.04
N TYR A 156 -13.52 -14.94 12.89
CA TYR A 156 -14.53 -14.82 11.84
C TYR A 156 -14.39 -15.88 10.73
N TYR A 157 -13.19 -16.43 10.53
CA TYR A 157 -12.93 -17.41 9.46
C TYR A 157 -12.37 -18.74 9.97
N GLY A 158 -12.14 -18.89 11.28
CA GLY A 158 -11.60 -20.13 11.86
C GLY A 158 -10.15 -20.42 11.44
N LEU A 159 -9.42 -19.39 11.01
CA LEU A 159 -8.04 -19.53 10.54
C LEU A 159 -7.07 -19.43 11.73
N THR A 160 -6.63 -20.58 12.25
CA THR A 160 -5.88 -20.68 13.52
C THR A 160 -4.35 -20.82 13.36
N GLU A 161 -3.85 -21.00 12.14
CA GLU A 161 -2.40 -21.17 11.87
C GLU A 161 -1.83 -20.09 10.93
N ILE A 162 -2.42 -18.89 10.94
CA ILE A 162 -1.89 -17.78 10.17
C ILE A 162 -0.64 -17.26 10.87
N ARG A 163 0.52 -17.56 10.29
CA ARG A 163 1.75 -16.85 10.64
C ARG A 163 1.79 -15.56 9.85
N ILE A 164 1.37 -14.46 10.45
CA ILE A 164 1.71 -13.15 9.89
C ILE A 164 3.23 -13.06 9.95
N PRO A 165 3.95 -12.97 8.81
CA PRO A 165 5.39 -12.79 8.88
C PRO A 165 5.65 -11.56 9.74
N HIS A 166 6.55 -11.67 10.73
CA HIS A 166 7.01 -10.51 11.48
C HIS A 166 7.74 -9.58 10.49
N LEU A 167 6.95 -8.73 9.82
CA LEU A 167 7.35 -7.90 8.69
C LEU A 167 8.21 -6.76 9.21
N HIS A 168 9.51 -7.01 9.45
CA HIS A 168 10.50 -5.99 9.84
C HIS A 168 9.92 -4.86 10.71
N MET A 169 9.05 -5.19 11.67
CA MET A 169 8.65 -4.26 12.70
C MET A 169 9.93 -4.09 13.49
N ARG A 170 10.61 -2.96 13.30
CA ARG A 170 11.89 -2.75 13.95
C ARG A 170 11.66 -2.98 15.45
N PRO A 171 12.41 -3.89 16.09
CA PRO A 171 12.34 -4.05 17.54
C PRO A 171 12.82 -2.77 18.27
N GLY A 172 13.43 -1.83 17.55
CA GLY A 172 13.76 -0.49 18.02
C GLY A 172 12.69 0.51 17.59
N GLY A 173 12.24 1.35 18.52
CA GLY A 173 11.12 2.27 18.38
C GLY A 173 11.12 3.18 17.15
N LYS A 174 10.01 3.93 16.99
CA LYS A 174 9.77 4.85 15.87
C LYS A 174 11.02 5.67 15.56
N LYS A 175 11.40 5.76 14.28
CA LYS A 175 12.51 6.62 13.88
C LYS A 175 12.12 8.05 14.23
N MET A 176 12.99 8.76 14.93
CA MET A 176 12.85 10.20 15.06
C MET A 176 13.28 10.85 13.74
N PHE A 177 12.36 11.57 13.11
CA PHE A 177 12.59 12.30 11.87
C PHE A 177 12.99 13.74 12.15
N THR A 178 13.92 14.29 11.38
CA THR A 178 14.33 15.70 11.52
C THR A 178 13.22 16.64 11.05
N ALA A 179 13.27 17.92 11.44
CA ALA A 179 12.31 18.92 10.92
C ALA A 179 12.34 19.01 9.38
N GLU A 180 13.54 18.98 8.80
CA GLU A 180 13.72 19.01 7.34
C GLU A 180 13.17 17.75 6.65
N GLU A 181 13.29 16.57 7.26
CA GLU A 181 12.69 15.33 6.75
C GLU A 181 11.15 15.42 6.79
N ASN A 182 10.57 15.98 7.85
CA ASN A 182 9.12 16.16 7.96
C ASN A 182 8.58 17.16 6.93
N GLU A 183 9.23 18.32 6.79
CA GLU A 183 8.87 19.35 5.80
C GLU A 183 8.97 18.80 4.36
N ALA A 184 10.03 18.07 4.04
CA ALA A 184 10.19 17.46 2.72
C ALA A 184 9.17 16.34 2.45
N ALA A 185 8.69 15.65 3.49
CA ALA A 185 7.72 14.58 3.36
C ALA A 185 6.28 15.10 3.23
N GLU A 186 5.92 16.21 3.86
CA GLU A 186 4.56 16.76 3.90
C GLU A 186 3.82 16.73 2.55
N PRO A 187 4.35 17.27 1.44
CA PRO A 187 3.65 17.24 0.15
C PRO A 187 3.50 15.83 -0.44
N LEU A 188 4.27 14.84 0.03
CA LEU A 188 4.20 13.46 -0.44
C LEU A 188 3.15 12.63 0.29
N ILE A 189 2.70 13.06 1.47
CA ILE A 189 1.87 12.24 2.36
C ILE A 189 0.70 12.99 2.99
N GLU A 190 0.39 14.22 2.56
CA GLU A 190 -0.72 15.03 3.09
C GLU A 190 -2.02 14.22 3.22
N LEU A 191 -2.49 13.61 2.14
CA LEU A 191 -3.73 12.83 2.13
C LEU A 191 -3.57 11.49 2.86
N ASP A 192 -2.38 10.86 2.77
CA ASP A 192 -2.07 9.67 3.57
C ASP A 192 -2.17 9.97 5.07
N GLN A 193 -1.77 11.17 5.52
CA GLN A 193 -1.89 11.61 6.90
C GLN A 193 -3.34 11.83 7.31
N GLU A 194 -4.17 12.42 6.45
CA GLU A 194 -5.59 12.60 6.71
C GLU A 194 -6.29 11.24 6.90
N ILE A 195 -6.06 10.29 5.98
CA ILE A 195 -6.56 8.92 6.09
C ILE A 195 -6.14 8.27 7.41
N TYR A 196 -4.84 8.35 7.72
CA TYR A 196 -4.30 7.70 8.91
C TYR A 196 -4.86 8.29 10.21
N LYS A 197 -4.98 9.63 10.29
CA LYS A 197 -5.56 10.34 11.43
C LYS A 197 -7.04 10.01 11.61
N GLU A 198 -7.82 10.02 10.52
CA GLU A 198 -9.24 9.68 10.60
C GLU A 198 -9.44 8.24 11.09
N TRP A 199 -8.63 7.29 10.59
CA TRP A 199 -8.75 5.90 11.02
C TRP A 199 -8.37 5.72 12.49
N LEU A 200 -7.26 6.31 12.93
CA LEU A 200 -6.83 6.25 14.34
C LEU A 200 -7.83 6.92 15.30
N GLY A 201 -8.56 7.94 14.85
CA GLY A 201 -9.61 8.56 15.66
C GLY A 201 -10.85 7.68 15.88
N ARG A 202 -10.98 6.58 15.11
CA ARG A 202 -12.10 5.63 15.18
C ARG A 202 -11.76 4.33 15.92
N SER A 203 -10.49 3.96 15.97
CA SER A 203 -9.97 2.74 16.62
C SER A 203 -9.73 2.91 18.11
#